data_AF-A0A3S5A272-F1
#
_entry.id   AF-A0A3S5A272-F1
#
_cell.length_a   1.000
_cell.length_b   1.000
_cell.length_c   1.000
_cell.angle_alpha   90.00
_cell.angle_beta   90.00
_cell.angle_gamma   90.00
#
_symmetry.space_group_name_H-M   'P 1'
#
loop_
_entity.id
_entity.type
_entity.pdbx_description
1 polymer ?
#
loop_
_entity_poly.entity_id
_entity_poly.type
_entity_poly.pdbx_seq_one_letter_code
_entity_poly.pdbx_strand_id
1 'polypeptide(L)'
;MFTFLQVICEISLEIRSLDKEVRKWPMFQGLEAELKDINASVMAVRDLQNPAVQDRHWIELMRDTGREIEINNDTTLADLLSLNLHKFEEEVREIVSKASNEQKIERDLEKIDQTWRDMNFEYEKHDRTGLQLPKATEELTTTLEEIQVKILEMLANRDNSFSISKINFWHNTLSTTDQVLTLWFETQRVWCGLESIFVLCDDIKSQLPEDTQLFLQHDAEFKQLIEEIRNKPKVIDATTQRKELYTELQAIRDGFTVCEKALADYLETKRLVFPRFYFVSQVDLMDIVSNGKVPAKVMRHLSKLFDSVCDLVFSDDEADKNTAVRIIAKVMILLLASY
;
A
#
# COMPACT_ATOMS: atom_id res chain seq x y z
N MET A 1 -33.53 18.97 -27.04
CA MET A 1 -33.72 19.36 -25.62
C MET A 1 -33.21 20.76 -25.33
N PHE A 2 -31.98 21.13 -25.73
CA PHE A 2 -31.47 22.51 -25.61
C PHE A 2 -32.38 23.57 -26.26
N THR A 3 -32.89 23.31 -27.47
CA THR A 3 -33.85 24.18 -28.15
C THR A 3 -35.18 24.32 -27.39
N PHE A 4 -35.60 23.30 -26.66
CA PHE A 4 -36.86 23.30 -25.93
C PHE A 4 -36.78 24.07 -24.60
N LEU A 5 -35.67 23.90 -23.86
CA LEU A 5 -35.37 24.73 -22.68
C LEU A 5 -35.26 26.22 -23.07
N GLN A 6 -34.65 26.51 -24.22
CA GLN A 6 -34.55 27.87 -24.75
C GLN A 6 -35.93 28.47 -25.07
N VAL A 7 -36.81 27.70 -25.71
CA VAL A 7 -38.21 28.10 -25.98
C VAL A 7 -38.99 28.34 -24.68
N ILE A 8 -38.83 27.49 -23.67
CA ILE A 8 -39.46 27.70 -22.35
C ILE A 8 -38.95 28.99 -21.69
N CYS A 9 -37.64 29.27 -21.76
CA CYS A 9 -37.06 30.51 -21.26
C CYS A 9 -37.58 31.74 -22.00
N GLU A 10 -37.69 31.69 -23.34
CA GLU A 10 -38.24 32.77 -24.17
C GLU A 10 -39.71 33.04 -23.80
N ILE A 11 -40.53 32.00 -23.72
CA ILE A 11 -41.95 32.12 -23.30
C ILE A 11 -42.06 32.67 -21.87
N SER A 12 -41.19 32.22 -20.95
CA SER A 12 -41.16 32.74 -19.57
C SER A 12 -40.80 34.23 -19.51
N LEU A 13 -39.87 34.68 -20.36
CA LEU A 13 -39.47 36.08 -20.48
C LEU A 13 -40.59 36.95 -21.09
N GLU A 14 -41.26 36.45 -22.14
CA GLU A 14 -42.41 37.12 -22.75
C GLU A 14 -43.57 37.26 -21.75
N ILE A 15 -43.90 36.20 -21.01
CA ILE A 15 -44.93 36.23 -19.97
C ILE A 15 -44.57 37.23 -18.86
N ARG A 16 -43.29 37.34 -18.50
CA ARG A 16 -42.78 38.33 -17.54
C ARG A 16 -42.66 39.75 -18.10
N SER A 17 -42.85 39.96 -19.39
CA SER A 17 -42.89 41.30 -20.00
C SER A 17 -44.30 41.91 -19.99
N LEU A 18 -45.33 41.09 -19.72
CA LEU A 18 -46.72 41.52 -19.66
C LEU A 18 -47.01 42.44 -18.47
N ASP A 19 -48.00 43.32 -18.65
CA ASP A 19 -48.38 44.37 -17.71
C ASP A 19 -48.81 43.81 -16.34
N LYS A 20 -48.55 44.56 -15.26
CA LYS A 20 -48.73 44.12 -13.87
C LYS A 20 -50.19 43.81 -13.52
N GLU A 21 -51.15 44.38 -14.24
CA GLU A 21 -52.57 44.09 -14.04
C GLU A 21 -52.99 42.73 -14.60
N VAL A 22 -52.40 42.31 -15.73
CA VAL A 22 -52.65 41.01 -16.36
C VAL A 22 -52.10 39.86 -15.51
N ARG A 23 -51.02 40.12 -14.75
CA ARG A 23 -50.43 39.12 -13.84
C ARG A 23 -51.32 38.71 -12.66
N LYS A 24 -52.33 39.52 -12.34
CA LYS A 24 -53.30 39.20 -11.28
C LYS A 24 -54.42 38.28 -11.77
N TRP A 25 -54.53 38.06 -13.08
CA TRP A 25 -55.59 37.23 -13.63
C TRP A 25 -55.34 35.76 -13.26
N PRO A 26 -56.37 35.02 -12.83
CA PRO A 26 -56.25 33.60 -12.50
C PRO A 26 -55.69 32.78 -13.68
N MET A 27 -56.01 33.19 -14.91
CA MET A 27 -55.52 32.54 -16.13
C MET A 27 -54.02 32.75 -16.34
N PHE A 28 -53.49 33.92 -16.00
CA PHE A 28 -52.05 34.18 -16.02
C PHE A 28 -51.31 33.36 -14.96
N GLN A 29 -51.85 33.31 -13.73
CA GLN A 29 -51.26 32.53 -12.64
C GLN A 29 -51.27 31.03 -12.94
N GLY A 30 -52.33 30.53 -13.58
CA GLY A 30 -52.40 29.14 -14.06
C GLY A 30 -51.35 28.84 -15.14
N LEU A 31 -51.20 29.74 -16.12
CA LEU A 31 -50.19 29.61 -17.17
C LEU A 31 -48.75 29.65 -16.60
N GLU A 32 -48.48 30.52 -15.63
CA GLU A 32 -47.17 30.62 -14.97
C GLU A 32 -46.86 29.35 -14.16
N ALA A 33 -47.86 28.78 -13.49
CA ALA A 33 -47.73 27.51 -12.77
C ALA A 33 -47.48 26.34 -13.73
N GLU A 34 -48.26 26.20 -14.81
CA GLU A 34 -48.05 25.15 -15.82
C GLU A 34 -46.68 25.27 -16.49
N LEU A 35 -46.24 26.49 -16.82
CA LEU A 35 -44.92 26.72 -17.39
C LEU A 35 -43.80 26.29 -16.43
N LYS A 36 -43.98 26.54 -15.12
CA LYS A 36 -43.04 26.13 -14.08
C LYS A 36 -42.99 24.60 -13.96
N ASP A 37 -44.14 23.93 -14.00
CA ASP A 37 -44.25 22.47 -13.91
C ASP A 37 -43.67 21.78 -15.16
N ILE A 38 -43.90 22.35 -16.35
CA ILE A 38 -43.27 21.88 -17.59
C ILE A 38 -41.76 22.06 -17.51
N ASN A 39 -41.27 23.22 -17.05
CA ASN A 39 -39.84 23.45 -16.91
C ASN A 39 -39.19 22.47 -15.92
N ALA A 40 -39.81 22.23 -14.76
CA ALA A 40 -39.32 21.25 -13.78
C ALA A 40 -39.28 19.83 -14.37
N SER A 41 -40.33 19.44 -15.10
CA SER A 41 -40.39 18.13 -15.75
C SER A 41 -39.31 17.98 -16.85
N VAL A 42 -39.06 19.02 -17.64
CA VAL A 42 -38.00 19.01 -18.67
C VAL A 42 -36.61 18.94 -18.04
N MET A 43 -36.39 19.61 -16.91
CA MET A 43 -35.13 19.53 -16.16
C MET A 43 -34.90 18.12 -15.60
N ALA A 44 -35.92 17.49 -15.03
CA ALA A 44 -35.85 16.10 -14.57
C ALA A 44 -35.52 15.12 -15.70
N VAL A 45 -36.14 15.28 -16.87
CA VAL A 45 -35.83 14.45 -18.06
C VAL A 45 -34.38 14.66 -18.52
N ARG A 46 -33.88 15.89 -18.51
CA ARG A 46 -32.48 16.17 -18.86
C ARG A 46 -31.53 15.44 -17.91
N ASP A 47 -31.81 15.47 -16.62
CA ASP A 47 -30.96 14.85 -15.61
C ASP A 47 -31.00 13.31 -15.74
N LEU A 48 -32.16 12.75 -16.07
CA LEU A 48 -32.34 11.31 -16.35
C LEU A 48 -31.68 10.84 -17.67
N GLN A 49 -31.38 11.75 -18.60
CA GLN A 49 -30.59 11.42 -19.80
C GLN A 49 -29.09 11.22 -19.50
N ASN A 50 -28.66 11.37 -18.25
CA ASN A 50 -27.28 11.08 -17.88
C ASN A 50 -26.94 9.61 -18.19
N PRO A 51 -25.87 9.32 -18.96
CA PRO A 51 -25.48 7.95 -19.32
C PRO A 51 -25.10 7.07 -18.12
N ALA A 52 -24.94 7.65 -16.93
CA ALA A 52 -24.80 6.89 -15.68
C ALA A 52 -26.09 6.13 -15.29
N VAL A 53 -27.25 6.59 -15.76
CA VAL A 53 -28.56 6.01 -15.44
C VAL A 53 -28.79 4.75 -16.28
N GLN A 54 -28.55 3.59 -15.67
CA GLN A 54 -28.88 2.27 -16.21
C GLN A 54 -30.29 1.79 -15.82
N ASP A 55 -30.75 0.70 -16.45
CA ASP A 55 -32.05 0.04 -16.25
C ASP A 55 -32.43 -0.17 -14.77
N ARG A 56 -31.46 -0.48 -13.91
CA ARG A 56 -31.67 -0.65 -12.47
C ARG A 56 -32.20 0.61 -11.77
N HIS A 57 -31.71 1.77 -12.18
CA HIS A 57 -32.15 3.06 -11.64
C HIS A 57 -33.54 3.42 -12.15
N TRP A 58 -33.88 3.01 -13.38
CA TRP A 58 -35.23 3.13 -13.91
C TRP A 58 -36.22 2.28 -13.12
N ILE A 59 -35.85 1.06 -12.73
CA ILE A 59 -36.67 0.20 -11.85
C ILE A 59 -36.88 0.84 -10.47
N GLU A 60 -35.84 1.43 -9.89
CA GLU A 60 -35.93 2.15 -8.61
C GLU A 60 -36.85 3.38 -8.73
N LEU A 61 -36.70 4.17 -9.80
CA LEU A 61 -37.56 5.32 -10.09
C LEU A 61 -39.03 4.90 -10.28
N MET A 62 -39.29 3.81 -11.01
CA MET A 62 -40.66 3.30 -11.21
C MET A 62 -41.31 2.86 -9.89
N ARG A 63 -40.52 2.23 -9.01
CA ARG A 63 -40.99 1.83 -7.68
C ARG A 63 -41.35 3.04 -6.82
N ASP A 64 -40.51 4.06 -6.82
CA ASP A 64 -40.65 5.21 -5.92
C ASP A 64 -41.73 6.19 -6.43
N THR A 65 -41.91 6.29 -7.75
CA THR A 65 -42.97 7.10 -8.38
C THR A 65 -44.31 6.35 -8.49
N GLY A 66 -44.32 5.03 -8.30
CA GLY A 66 -45.51 4.18 -8.46
C GLY A 66 -46.07 4.15 -9.88
N ARG A 67 -45.26 4.54 -10.88
CA ARG A 67 -45.63 4.57 -12.29
C ARG A 67 -44.74 3.64 -13.08
N GLU A 68 -45.36 2.91 -14.01
CA GLU A 68 -44.63 2.08 -14.97
C GLU A 68 -44.11 2.99 -16.09
N ILE A 69 -42.80 3.10 -16.20
CA ILE A 69 -42.11 3.94 -17.18
C ILE A 69 -41.35 2.99 -18.12
N GLU A 70 -41.99 2.62 -19.23
CA GLU A 70 -41.29 1.94 -20.32
C GLU A 70 -40.59 2.98 -21.21
N ILE A 71 -39.28 3.14 -21.04
CA ILE A 71 -38.50 4.03 -21.91
C ILE A 71 -37.97 3.23 -23.09
N ASN A 72 -38.65 3.37 -24.22
CA ASN A 72 -38.21 2.86 -25.51
C ASN A 72 -37.69 4.02 -26.40
N ASN A 73 -37.06 3.70 -27.53
CA ASN A 73 -36.62 4.72 -28.50
C ASN A 73 -37.79 5.57 -29.08
N ASP A 74 -39.03 5.11 -28.92
CA ASP A 74 -40.25 5.77 -29.37
C ASP A 74 -40.92 6.65 -28.29
N THR A 75 -40.33 6.76 -27.08
CA THR A 75 -40.92 7.54 -25.98
C THR A 75 -40.97 9.02 -26.36
N THR A 76 -42.17 9.60 -26.42
CA THR A 76 -42.33 11.00 -26.81
C THR A 76 -42.21 11.93 -25.60
N LEU A 77 -41.93 13.21 -25.85
CA LEU A 77 -41.92 14.23 -24.80
C LEU A 77 -43.31 14.37 -24.13
N ALA A 78 -44.39 14.09 -24.86
CA ALA A 78 -45.74 14.08 -24.30
C ALA A 78 -45.91 12.95 -23.28
N ASP A 79 -45.34 11.78 -23.56
CA ASP A 79 -45.33 10.64 -22.63
C ASP A 79 -44.52 10.98 -21.38
N LEU A 80 -43.35 11.61 -21.53
CA LEU A 80 -42.53 12.06 -20.40
C LEU A 80 -43.19 13.18 -19.56
N LEU A 81 -43.91 14.11 -20.18
CA LEU A 81 -44.69 15.13 -19.47
C LEU A 81 -45.91 14.53 -18.77
N SER A 82 -46.51 13.47 -19.33
CA SER A 82 -47.64 12.76 -18.72
C SER A 82 -47.28 12.06 -17.40
N LEU A 83 -45.98 11.78 -17.19
CA LEU A 83 -45.44 11.20 -15.95
C LEU A 83 -45.49 12.16 -14.76
N ASN A 84 -45.74 13.45 -14.97
CA ASN A 84 -45.77 14.49 -13.93
C ASN A 84 -44.49 14.50 -13.06
N LEU A 85 -43.32 14.41 -13.71
CA LEU A 85 -42.01 14.38 -13.04
C LEU A 85 -41.74 15.62 -12.17
N HIS A 86 -42.43 16.74 -12.41
CA HIS A 86 -42.41 17.92 -11.52
C HIS A 86 -42.81 17.62 -10.06
N LYS A 87 -43.55 16.53 -9.80
CA LYS A 87 -43.93 16.10 -8.45
C LYS A 87 -42.87 15.25 -7.75
N PHE A 88 -41.89 14.76 -8.51
CA PHE A 88 -40.87 13.82 -8.05
C PHE A 88 -39.46 14.34 -8.35
N GLU A 89 -39.27 15.66 -8.33
CA GLU A 89 -38.01 16.30 -8.72
C GLU A 89 -36.85 15.89 -7.80
N GLU A 90 -37.12 15.75 -6.49
CA GLU A 90 -36.11 15.37 -5.51
C GLU A 90 -35.71 13.90 -5.67
N GLU A 91 -36.68 13.00 -5.90
CA GLU A 91 -36.45 11.58 -6.13
C GLU A 91 -35.65 11.35 -7.42
N VAL A 92 -35.97 12.07 -8.49
CA VAL A 92 -35.20 12.03 -9.74
C VAL A 92 -33.77 12.52 -9.51
N ARG A 93 -33.60 13.64 -8.78
CA ARG A 93 -32.27 14.19 -8.50
C ARG A 93 -31.43 13.25 -7.64
N GLU A 94 -32.05 12.60 -6.65
CA GLU A 94 -31.40 11.60 -5.80
C GLU A 94 -30.95 10.38 -6.61
N ILE A 95 -31.80 9.85 -7.48
CA ILE A 95 -31.47 8.71 -8.34
C ILE A 95 -30.36 9.05 -9.34
N VAL A 96 -30.42 10.23 -9.97
CA VAL A 96 -29.37 10.67 -10.91
C VAL A 96 -28.04 10.88 -10.16
N SER A 97 -28.08 11.45 -8.95
CA SER A 97 -26.90 11.59 -8.09
C SER A 97 -26.30 10.23 -7.72
N LYS A 98 -27.15 9.29 -7.27
CA LYS A 98 -26.76 7.92 -6.94
C LYS A 98 -26.13 7.21 -8.14
N ALA A 99 -26.77 7.27 -9.30
CA ALA A 99 -26.26 6.68 -10.54
C ALA A 99 -24.90 7.26 -10.93
N SER A 100 -24.73 8.58 -10.83
CA SER A 100 -23.47 9.25 -11.12
C SER A 100 -22.35 8.85 -10.14
N ASN A 101 -22.68 8.68 -8.86
CA ASN A 101 -21.74 8.21 -7.84
C ASN A 101 -21.35 6.74 -8.06
N GLU A 102 -22.32 5.87 -8.37
CA GLU A 102 -22.08 4.47 -8.71
C GLU A 102 -21.15 4.34 -9.93
N GLN A 103 -21.41 5.10 -11.00
CA GLN A 103 -20.56 5.08 -12.18
C GLN A 103 -19.13 5.55 -11.87
N LYS A 104 -18.97 6.53 -10.99
CA LYS A 104 -17.63 6.97 -10.54
C LYS A 104 -16.90 5.82 -9.83
N ILE A 105 -17.57 5.14 -8.91
CA ILE A 105 -17.02 3.98 -8.19
C ILE A 105 -16.62 2.87 -9.17
N GLU A 106 -17.49 2.53 -10.12
CA GLU A 106 -17.20 1.50 -11.14
C GLU A 106 -15.96 1.84 -11.96
N ARG A 107 -15.84 3.08 -12.45
CA ARG A 107 -14.66 3.55 -13.19
C ARG A 107 -13.39 3.53 -12.34
N ASP A 108 -13.48 3.90 -11.08
CA ASP A 108 -12.32 3.89 -10.21
C ASP A 108 -11.90 2.46 -9.83
N LEU A 109 -12.84 1.52 -9.69
CA LEU A 109 -12.55 0.09 -9.55
C LEU A 109 -11.88 -0.51 -10.79
N GLU A 110 -12.31 -0.11 -11.99
CA GLU A 110 -11.66 -0.53 -13.24
C GLU A 110 -10.21 -0.02 -13.33
N LYS A 111 -9.95 1.21 -12.92
CA LYS A 111 -8.58 1.75 -12.83
C LYS A 111 -7.75 0.97 -11.82
N ILE A 112 -8.30 0.64 -10.64
CA ILE A 112 -7.62 -0.14 -9.62
C ILE A 112 -7.23 -1.52 -10.18
N ASP A 113 -8.15 -2.20 -10.85
CA ASP A 113 -7.88 -3.48 -11.50
C ASP A 113 -6.76 -3.35 -12.55
N GLN A 114 -6.81 -2.32 -13.39
CA GLN A 114 -5.76 -2.10 -14.40
C GLN A 114 -4.40 -1.81 -13.78
N THR A 115 -4.33 -0.93 -12.77
CA THR A 115 -3.06 -0.60 -12.08
C THR A 115 -2.42 -1.85 -11.50
N TRP A 116 -3.18 -2.70 -10.79
CA TRP A 116 -2.65 -3.92 -10.18
C TRP A 116 -2.35 -5.04 -11.18
N ARG A 117 -3.05 -5.05 -12.32
CA ARG A 117 -2.71 -5.93 -13.43
C ARG A 117 -1.39 -5.57 -14.07
N ASP A 118 -0.99 -4.30 -14.06
CA ASP A 118 0.28 -3.86 -14.67
C ASP A 118 1.44 -3.87 -13.68
N MET A 119 1.16 -3.69 -12.38
CA MET A 119 2.14 -3.67 -11.30
C MET A 119 2.92 -5.00 -11.17
N ASN A 120 4.23 -4.93 -11.34
CA ASN A 120 5.15 -6.06 -11.17
C ASN A 120 6.15 -5.78 -10.05
N PHE A 121 6.69 -6.85 -9.44
CA PHE A 121 7.86 -6.70 -8.58
C PHE A 121 9.09 -6.29 -9.37
N GLU A 122 9.81 -5.31 -8.83
CA GLU A 122 11.20 -5.07 -9.18
C GLU A 122 12.10 -5.96 -8.32
N TYR A 123 13.23 -6.39 -8.87
CA TYR A 123 14.16 -7.27 -8.18
C TYR A 123 15.56 -6.65 -8.09
N GLU A 124 16.21 -6.91 -6.97
CA GLU A 124 17.60 -6.57 -6.71
C GLU A 124 18.40 -7.85 -6.42
N LYS A 125 19.62 -7.91 -6.93
CA LYS A 125 20.48 -9.07 -6.72
C LYS A 125 21.16 -8.99 -5.36
N HIS A 126 20.98 -10.01 -4.53
CA HIS A 126 21.70 -10.14 -3.28
C HIS A 126 23.21 -10.33 -3.54
N ASP A 127 24.04 -9.50 -2.92
CA ASP A 127 25.48 -9.41 -3.18
C ASP A 127 26.21 -10.75 -3.03
N ARG A 128 25.80 -11.58 -2.06
CA ARG A 128 26.51 -12.83 -1.73
C ARG A 128 25.93 -14.06 -2.41
N THR A 129 24.61 -14.26 -2.33
CA THR A 129 23.94 -15.47 -2.84
C THR A 129 23.57 -15.35 -4.31
N GLY A 130 23.58 -14.12 -4.85
CA GLY A 130 23.15 -13.84 -6.21
C GLY A 130 21.64 -14.03 -6.43
N LEU A 131 20.87 -14.28 -5.37
CA LEU A 131 19.41 -14.41 -5.44
C LEU A 131 18.79 -13.06 -5.79
N GLN A 132 17.83 -13.08 -6.71
CA GLN A 132 16.99 -11.92 -7.00
C GLN A 132 15.93 -11.80 -5.90
N LEU A 133 16.04 -10.75 -5.10
CA LEU A 133 15.11 -10.43 -4.02
C LEU A 133 14.15 -9.34 -4.49
N PRO A 134 12.85 -9.42 -4.16
CA PRO A 134 11.93 -8.35 -4.47
C PRO A 134 12.36 -7.07 -3.72
N LYS A 135 12.27 -5.95 -4.42
CA LYS A 135 12.58 -4.61 -3.90
C LYS A 135 11.30 -3.89 -3.53
N ALA A 136 11.31 -3.24 -2.37
CA ALA A 136 10.27 -2.30 -1.98
C ALA A 136 10.50 -0.98 -2.73
N THR A 137 9.89 -0.83 -3.90
CA THR A 137 9.93 0.44 -4.65
C THR A 137 8.99 1.44 -3.99
N GLU A 138 9.40 2.71 -3.93
CA GLU A 138 8.55 3.80 -3.39
C GLU A 138 7.21 3.86 -4.13
N GLU A 139 7.22 3.65 -5.45
CA GLU A 139 6.02 3.56 -6.28
C GLU A 139 5.06 2.47 -5.81
N LEU A 140 5.56 1.28 -5.44
CA LEU A 140 4.74 0.18 -4.95
C LEU A 140 4.05 0.55 -3.63
N THR A 141 4.81 1.07 -2.67
CA THR A 141 4.29 1.45 -1.34
C THR A 141 3.29 2.60 -1.44
N THR A 142 3.60 3.65 -2.19
CA THR A 142 2.70 4.80 -2.36
C THR A 142 1.43 4.42 -3.10
N THR A 143 1.54 3.63 -4.17
CA THR A 143 0.36 3.17 -4.94
C THR A 143 -0.55 2.29 -4.07
N LEU A 144 0.02 1.42 -3.24
CA LEU A 144 -0.73 0.58 -2.31
C LEU A 144 -1.52 1.41 -1.30
N GLU A 145 -0.85 2.33 -0.61
CA GLU A 145 -1.48 3.21 0.38
C GLU A 145 -2.58 4.09 -0.23
N GLU A 146 -2.31 4.72 -1.38
CA GLU A 146 -3.29 5.58 -2.07
C GLU A 146 -4.55 4.81 -2.49
N ILE A 147 -4.38 3.59 -3.03
CA ILE A 147 -5.51 2.78 -3.46
C ILE A 147 -6.30 2.25 -2.26
N GLN A 148 -5.63 1.90 -1.16
CA GLN A 148 -6.31 1.51 0.07
C GLN A 148 -7.18 2.66 0.62
N VAL A 149 -6.68 3.89 0.64
CA VAL A 149 -7.46 5.08 1.04
C VAL A 149 -8.67 5.27 0.11
N LYS A 150 -8.48 5.19 -1.21
CA LYS A 150 -9.59 5.29 -2.19
C LYS A 150 -10.66 4.22 -1.95
N ILE A 151 -10.28 3.00 -1.62
CA ILE A 151 -11.23 1.92 -1.31
C ILE A 151 -12.00 2.21 -0.02
N LEU A 152 -11.35 2.75 1.01
CA LEU A 152 -12.03 3.18 2.24
C LEU A 152 -13.03 4.31 1.98
N GLU A 153 -12.68 5.27 1.12
CA GLU A 153 -13.60 6.31 0.67
C GLU A 153 -14.82 5.73 -0.08
N MET A 154 -14.61 4.74 -0.94
CA MET A 154 -15.70 4.02 -1.63
C MET A 154 -16.58 3.23 -0.65
N LEU A 155 -16.00 2.63 0.39
CA LEU A 155 -16.75 1.94 1.45
C LEU A 155 -17.59 2.91 2.30
N ALA A 156 -17.08 4.13 2.53
CA ALA A 156 -17.80 5.17 3.26
C ALA A 156 -18.94 5.81 2.44
N ASN A 157 -18.91 5.69 1.11
CA ASN A 157 -19.95 6.20 0.24
C ASN A 157 -21.25 5.39 0.40
N ARG A 158 -22.38 6.07 0.53
CA ARG A 158 -23.71 5.47 0.72
C ARG A 158 -24.22 4.75 -0.54
N ASP A 159 -23.77 5.19 -1.71
CA ASP A 159 -24.24 4.68 -3.01
C ASP A 159 -23.43 3.45 -3.50
N ASN A 160 -22.68 2.79 -2.62
CA ASN A 160 -21.79 1.69 -3.00
C ASN A 160 -22.48 0.32 -3.11
N SER A 161 -23.78 0.25 -2.85
CA SER A 161 -24.55 -1.00 -2.68
C SER A 161 -24.36 -2.00 -3.82
N PHE A 162 -24.31 -1.53 -5.07
CA PHE A 162 -24.14 -2.38 -6.25
C PHE A 162 -22.72 -2.95 -6.37
N SER A 163 -21.70 -2.15 -6.04
CA SER A 163 -20.29 -2.52 -6.19
C SER A 163 -19.66 -3.06 -4.90
N ILE A 164 -20.44 -3.21 -3.82
CA ILE A 164 -19.93 -3.57 -2.49
C ILE A 164 -19.13 -4.88 -2.48
N SER A 165 -19.55 -5.88 -3.26
CA SER A 165 -18.83 -7.15 -3.37
C SER A 165 -17.45 -6.97 -4.01
N LYS A 166 -17.33 -6.13 -5.04
CA LYS A 166 -16.05 -5.82 -5.70
C LYS A 166 -15.15 -4.97 -4.81
N ILE A 167 -15.72 -3.99 -4.11
CA ILE A 167 -14.99 -3.14 -3.17
C ILE A 167 -14.41 -3.99 -2.03
N ASN A 168 -15.22 -4.87 -1.44
CA ASN A 168 -14.76 -5.80 -0.39
C ASN A 168 -13.71 -6.78 -0.89
N PHE A 169 -13.84 -7.28 -2.13
CA PHE A 169 -12.82 -8.12 -2.74
C PHE A 169 -11.46 -7.39 -2.80
N TRP A 170 -11.44 -6.17 -3.35
CA TRP A 170 -10.21 -5.38 -3.44
C TRP A 170 -9.69 -4.97 -2.07
N HIS A 171 -10.56 -4.59 -1.14
CA HIS A 171 -10.19 -4.27 0.24
C HIS A 171 -9.44 -5.43 0.92
N ASN A 172 -10.01 -6.63 0.87
CA ASN A 172 -9.40 -7.82 1.49
C ASN A 172 -8.10 -8.23 0.78
N THR A 173 -8.08 -8.17 -0.55
CA THR A 173 -6.92 -8.51 -1.37
C THR A 173 -5.74 -7.58 -1.07
N LEU A 174 -6.00 -6.27 -1.01
CA LEU A 174 -4.94 -5.28 -0.74
C LEU A 174 -4.52 -5.27 0.73
N SER A 175 -5.43 -5.53 1.66
CA SER A 175 -5.08 -5.71 3.07
C SER A 175 -4.19 -6.93 3.27
N THR A 176 -4.51 -8.05 2.61
CA THR A 176 -3.67 -9.26 2.64
C THR A 176 -2.31 -9.00 2.00
N THR A 177 -2.29 -8.30 0.86
CA THR A 177 -1.06 -7.93 0.16
C THR A 177 -0.16 -7.06 1.04
N ASP A 178 -0.70 -6.05 1.69
CA ASP A 178 0.04 -5.16 2.59
C ASP A 178 0.65 -5.90 3.79
N GLN A 179 -0.14 -6.77 4.44
CA GLN A 179 0.35 -7.60 5.54
C GLN A 179 1.49 -8.52 5.10
N VAL A 180 1.34 -9.20 3.96
CA VAL A 180 2.37 -10.09 3.40
C VAL A 180 3.62 -9.29 3.01
N LEU A 181 3.48 -8.14 2.33
CA LEU A 181 4.62 -7.31 1.91
C LEU A 181 5.39 -6.75 3.11
N THR A 182 4.69 -6.24 4.12
CA THR A 182 5.31 -5.71 5.35
C THR A 182 6.12 -6.79 6.05
N LEU A 183 5.51 -7.95 6.28
CA LEU A 183 6.18 -9.10 6.90
C LEU A 183 7.33 -9.61 6.02
N TRP A 184 7.17 -9.63 4.69
CA TRP A 184 8.18 -10.08 3.75
C TRP A 184 9.42 -9.20 3.79
N PHE A 185 9.27 -7.89 3.65
CA PHE A 185 10.40 -6.98 3.64
C PHE A 185 11.11 -6.91 4.99
N GLU A 186 10.36 -7.03 6.10
CA GLU A 186 10.97 -7.17 7.42
C GLU A 186 11.80 -8.46 7.53
N THR A 187 11.21 -9.59 7.13
CA THR A 187 11.86 -10.91 7.15
C THR A 187 13.09 -10.93 6.25
N GLN A 188 13.00 -10.37 5.04
CA GLN A 188 14.11 -10.24 4.09
C GLN A 188 15.27 -9.42 4.68
N ARG A 189 14.97 -8.29 5.34
CA ARG A 189 15.99 -7.45 5.99
C ARG A 189 16.71 -8.20 7.10
N VAL A 190 15.96 -8.88 7.97
CA VAL A 190 16.55 -9.68 9.06
C VAL A 190 17.34 -10.86 8.53
N TRP A 191 16.80 -11.57 7.54
CA TRP A 191 17.48 -12.67 6.87
C TRP A 191 18.82 -12.24 6.28
N CYS A 192 18.89 -11.13 5.54
CA CYS A 192 20.16 -10.61 5.01
C CYS A 192 21.20 -10.34 6.13
N GLY A 193 20.74 -9.79 7.26
CA GLY A 193 21.60 -9.55 8.43
C GLY A 193 22.10 -10.85 9.06
N LEU A 194 21.19 -11.76 9.38
CA LEU A 194 21.50 -13.05 10.01
C LEU A 194 22.33 -13.96 9.11
N GLU A 195 22.04 -13.99 7.81
CA GLU A 195 22.73 -14.81 6.83
C GLU A 195 24.22 -14.46 6.78
N SER A 196 24.54 -13.17 6.79
CA SER A 196 25.93 -12.71 6.83
C SER A 196 26.66 -13.18 8.10
N ILE A 197 25.93 -13.37 9.21
CA ILE A 197 26.49 -13.72 10.51
C ILE A 197 26.65 -15.24 10.63
N PHE A 198 25.54 -15.98 10.49
CA PHE A 198 25.50 -17.43 10.68
C PHE A 198 26.24 -18.19 9.58
N VAL A 199 26.37 -17.62 8.37
CA VAL A 199 27.11 -18.28 7.28
C VAL A 199 28.60 -17.93 7.28
N LEU A 200 29.01 -16.70 7.59
CA LEU A 200 30.43 -16.33 7.56
C LEU A 200 31.17 -16.61 8.86
N CYS A 201 30.51 -16.61 10.02
CA CYS A 201 31.18 -16.72 11.30
C CYS A 201 31.24 -18.17 11.80
N ASP A 202 32.34 -18.86 11.49
CA ASP A 202 32.55 -20.24 11.98
C ASP A 202 32.61 -20.33 13.50
N ASP A 203 33.04 -19.26 14.18
CA ASP A 203 33.03 -19.20 15.65
C ASP A 203 31.59 -19.21 16.18
N ILE A 204 30.67 -18.44 15.58
CA ILE A 204 29.26 -18.45 15.97
C ILE A 204 28.62 -19.81 15.69
N LYS A 205 28.92 -20.44 14.54
CA LYS A 205 28.43 -21.81 14.24
C LYS A 205 28.86 -22.82 15.30
N SER A 206 30.09 -22.69 15.80
CA SER A 206 30.61 -23.59 16.83
C SER A 206 30.04 -23.34 18.22
N GLN A 207 29.65 -22.10 18.52
CA GLN A 207 29.13 -21.71 19.84
C GLN A 207 27.61 -21.87 19.94
N LEU A 208 26.88 -21.69 18.85
CA LEU A 208 25.42 -21.79 18.76
C LEU A 208 25.00 -22.83 17.69
N PRO A 209 25.31 -24.13 17.87
CA PRO A 209 25.08 -25.14 16.84
C PRO A 209 23.58 -25.41 16.60
N GLU A 210 22.76 -25.40 17.65
CA GLU A 210 21.31 -25.62 17.56
C GLU A 210 20.62 -24.46 16.81
N ASP A 211 20.92 -23.21 17.18
CA ASP A 211 20.38 -22.03 16.51
C ASP A 211 20.88 -21.92 15.05
N THR A 212 22.12 -22.32 14.78
CA THR A 212 22.65 -22.38 13.41
C THR A 212 21.87 -23.38 12.56
N GLN A 213 21.54 -24.55 13.12
CA GLN A 213 20.74 -25.55 12.40
C GLN A 213 19.31 -25.04 12.14
N LEU A 214 18.69 -24.41 13.14
CA LEU A 214 17.37 -23.79 13.01
C LEU A 214 17.37 -22.69 11.92
N PHE A 215 18.39 -21.83 11.92
CA PHE A 215 18.56 -20.80 10.90
C PHE A 215 18.68 -21.41 9.51
N LEU A 216 19.51 -22.45 9.33
CA LEU A 216 19.70 -23.09 8.03
C LEU A 216 18.43 -23.76 7.49
N GLN A 217 17.58 -24.30 8.38
CA GLN A 217 16.29 -24.84 7.99
C GLN A 217 15.38 -23.74 7.44
N HIS A 218 15.17 -22.67 8.20
CA HIS A 218 14.31 -21.56 7.76
C HIS A 218 14.91 -20.76 6.61
N ASP A 219 16.24 -20.70 6.47
CA ASP A 219 16.93 -20.16 5.30
C ASP A 219 16.58 -20.93 4.01
N ALA A 220 16.53 -22.27 4.08
CA ALA A 220 16.13 -23.08 2.94
C ALA A 220 14.66 -22.87 2.57
N GLU A 221 13.77 -22.81 3.56
CA GLU A 221 12.34 -22.52 3.38
C GLU A 221 12.13 -21.12 2.77
N PHE A 222 12.82 -20.10 3.29
CA PHE A 222 12.72 -18.74 2.78
C PHE A 222 13.26 -18.59 1.36
N LYS A 223 14.36 -19.29 1.02
CA LYS A 223 14.89 -19.33 -0.36
C LYS A 223 13.92 -19.97 -1.35
N GLN A 224 13.18 -20.99 -0.94
CA GLN A 224 12.12 -21.56 -1.77
C GLN A 224 11.03 -20.52 -2.05
N LEU A 225 10.58 -19.80 -1.02
CA LEU A 225 9.60 -18.72 -1.20
C LEU A 225 10.10 -17.60 -2.11
N ILE A 226 11.39 -17.22 -2.02
CA ILE A 226 11.99 -16.21 -2.90
C ILE A 226 11.88 -16.62 -4.37
N GLU A 227 12.17 -17.89 -4.68
CA GLU A 227 12.10 -18.38 -6.06
C GLU A 227 10.64 -18.53 -6.54
N GLU A 228 9.72 -18.91 -5.65
CA GLU A 228 8.29 -18.94 -5.95
C GLU A 228 7.75 -17.54 -6.32
N ILE A 229 8.11 -16.51 -5.53
CA ILE A 229 7.72 -15.13 -5.82
C ILE A 229 8.37 -14.64 -7.12
N ARG A 230 9.61 -15.04 -7.41
CA ARG A 230 10.24 -14.71 -8.71
C ARG A 230 9.45 -15.27 -9.89
N ASN A 231 8.91 -16.47 -9.77
CA ASN A 231 8.10 -17.09 -10.84
C ASN A 231 6.76 -16.39 -11.05
N LYS A 232 6.32 -15.53 -10.12
CA LYS A 232 5.07 -14.76 -10.17
C LYS A 232 5.37 -13.26 -10.17
N PRO A 233 5.54 -12.63 -11.35
CA PRO A 233 5.96 -11.23 -11.41
C PRO A 233 4.91 -10.25 -10.88
N LYS A 234 3.62 -10.63 -10.89
CA LYS A 234 2.50 -9.78 -10.46
C LYS A 234 2.38 -9.77 -8.94
N VAL A 235 2.34 -8.57 -8.36
CA VAL A 235 2.34 -8.37 -6.90
C VAL A 235 1.17 -9.08 -6.24
N ILE A 236 -0.05 -8.83 -6.72
CA ILE A 236 -1.27 -9.41 -6.14
C ILE A 236 -1.29 -10.94 -6.24
N ASP A 237 -0.84 -11.50 -7.37
CA ASP A 237 -0.81 -12.95 -7.58
C ASP A 237 0.19 -13.64 -6.66
N ALA A 238 1.35 -13.01 -6.46
CA ALA A 238 2.38 -13.52 -5.57
C ALA A 238 1.93 -13.51 -4.09
N THR A 239 1.17 -12.50 -3.66
CA THR A 239 0.75 -12.36 -2.26
C THR A 239 -0.57 -13.08 -1.93
N THR A 240 -1.50 -13.17 -2.88
CA THR A 240 -2.90 -13.55 -2.58
C THR A 240 -3.26 -14.98 -3.01
N GLN A 241 -2.54 -15.59 -3.96
CA GLN A 241 -2.90 -16.93 -4.46
C GLN A 241 -2.70 -18.04 -3.43
N ARG A 242 -1.72 -17.91 -2.52
CA ARG A 242 -1.42 -18.90 -1.49
C ARG A 242 -1.87 -18.36 -0.13
N LYS A 243 -3.01 -18.86 0.37
CA LYS A 243 -3.57 -18.43 1.66
C LYS A 243 -2.64 -18.71 2.85
N GLU A 244 -1.82 -19.75 2.76
CA GLU A 244 -0.88 -20.17 3.81
C GLU A 244 0.45 -19.41 3.76
N LEU A 245 0.67 -18.57 2.74
CA LEU A 245 1.92 -17.82 2.58
C LEU A 245 2.24 -16.96 3.80
N TYR A 246 1.23 -16.24 4.31
CA TYR A 246 1.41 -15.39 5.49
C TYR A 246 1.83 -16.22 6.71
N THR A 247 1.17 -17.36 6.94
CA THR A 247 1.46 -18.24 8.09
C THR A 247 2.84 -18.90 7.99
N GLU A 248 3.25 -19.32 6.80
CA GLU A 248 4.58 -19.88 6.56
C GLU A 248 5.67 -18.83 6.73
N LEU A 249 5.46 -17.64 6.16
CA LEU A 249 6.37 -16.52 6.31
C LEU A 249 6.48 -16.06 7.77
N GLN A 250 5.36 -16.06 8.50
CA GLN A 250 5.34 -15.77 9.94
C GLN A 250 6.15 -16.81 10.72
N ALA A 251 6.00 -18.09 10.42
CA ALA A 251 6.79 -19.14 11.07
C ALA A 251 8.30 -18.98 10.83
N ILE A 252 8.69 -18.62 9.60
CA ILE A 252 10.08 -18.30 9.24
C ILE A 252 10.57 -17.08 10.03
N ARG A 253 9.76 -16.00 10.10
CA ARG A 253 10.09 -14.79 10.86
C ARG A 253 10.27 -15.06 12.35
N ASP A 254 9.40 -15.88 12.93
CA ASP A 254 9.46 -16.28 14.33
C ASP A 254 10.74 -17.10 14.59
N GLY A 255 11.09 -18.02 13.69
CA GLY A 255 12.36 -18.75 13.72
C GLY A 255 13.58 -17.84 13.67
N PHE A 256 13.58 -16.84 12.79
CA PHE A 256 14.64 -15.82 12.76
C PHE A 256 14.68 -14.97 14.03
N THR A 257 13.54 -14.67 14.64
CA THR A 257 13.48 -13.91 15.90
C THR A 257 14.14 -14.69 17.06
N VAL A 258 13.95 -16.01 17.10
CA VAL A 258 14.67 -16.89 18.05
C VAL A 258 16.18 -16.81 17.82
N CYS A 259 16.62 -16.87 16.56
CA CYS A 259 18.04 -16.76 16.21
C CYS A 259 18.64 -15.39 16.56
N GLU A 260 17.90 -14.30 16.31
CA GLU A 260 18.29 -12.93 16.71
C GLU A 260 18.49 -12.82 18.22
N LYS A 261 17.56 -13.40 18.98
CA LYS A 261 17.63 -13.40 20.45
C LYS A 261 18.80 -14.22 20.96
N ALA A 262 19.00 -15.43 20.44
CA ALA A 262 20.13 -16.28 20.81
C ALA A 262 21.47 -15.59 20.52
N LEU A 263 21.57 -14.90 19.38
CA LEU A 263 22.74 -14.11 19.04
C LEU A 263 22.94 -12.94 20.01
N ALA A 264 21.88 -12.23 20.37
CA ALA A 264 21.95 -11.12 21.32
C ALA A 264 22.41 -11.60 22.71
N ASP A 265 21.86 -12.71 23.21
CA ASP A 265 22.22 -13.32 24.49
C ASP A 265 23.68 -13.79 24.49
N TYR A 266 24.15 -14.35 23.36
CA TYR A 266 25.56 -14.72 23.17
C TYR A 266 26.49 -13.50 23.23
N LEU A 267 26.14 -12.41 22.54
CA LEU A 267 26.93 -11.17 22.60
C LEU A 267 26.93 -10.54 23.99
N GLU A 268 25.81 -10.58 24.70
CA GLU A 268 25.73 -10.07 26.06
C GLU A 268 26.61 -10.89 27.02
N THR A 269 26.66 -12.21 26.83
CA THR A 269 27.60 -13.07 27.56
C THR A 269 29.06 -12.66 27.31
N LYS A 270 29.41 -12.30 26.06
CA LYS A 270 30.76 -11.77 25.75
C LYS A 270 31.01 -10.40 26.40
N ARG A 271 30.00 -9.53 26.49
CA ARG A 271 30.10 -8.24 27.20
C ARG A 271 30.31 -8.41 28.70
N LEU A 272 29.67 -9.39 29.33
CA LEU A 272 29.88 -9.68 30.75
C LEU A 272 31.31 -10.16 31.04
N VAL A 273 31.88 -10.98 30.14
CA VAL A 273 33.27 -11.44 30.26
C VAL A 273 34.27 -10.30 30.03
N PHE A 274 33.95 -9.36 29.14
CA PHE A 274 34.79 -8.20 28.87
C PHE A 274 33.96 -6.90 28.83
N PRO A 275 33.78 -6.22 29.99
CA PRO A 275 32.90 -5.05 30.12
C PRO A 275 33.23 -3.87 29.19
N ARG A 276 34.43 -3.82 28.59
CA ARG A 276 34.74 -2.77 27.61
C ARG A 276 33.95 -2.91 26.31
N PHE A 277 33.38 -4.09 26.03
CA PHE A 277 32.47 -4.27 24.90
C PHE A 277 31.14 -3.50 25.03
N TYR A 278 30.83 -2.91 26.19
CA TYR A 278 29.71 -1.97 26.33
C TYR A 278 29.99 -0.62 25.63
N PHE A 279 31.25 -0.29 25.32
CA PHE A 279 31.61 0.97 24.65
C PHE A 279 31.58 0.89 23.13
N VAL A 280 31.35 -0.29 22.56
CA VAL A 280 31.25 -0.49 21.11
C VAL A 280 29.82 -0.80 20.70
N SER A 281 29.46 -0.39 19.47
CA SER A 281 28.13 -0.69 18.92
C SER A 281 27.93 -2.20 18.74
N GLN A 282 26.67 -2.64 18.65
CA GLN A 282 26.34 -4.05 18.37
C GLN A 282 27.02 -4.57 17.09
N VAL A 283 27.04 -3.74 16.04
CA VAL A 283 27.65 -4.07 14.74
C VAL A 283 29.17 -4.20 14.86
N ASP A 284 29.82 -3.28 15.57
CA ASP A 284 31.26 -3.37 15.82
C ASP A 284 31.61 -4.60 16.68
N LEU A 285 30.80 -4.89 17.70
CA LEU A 285 30.98 -6.08 18.55
C LEU A 285 30.85 -7.37 17.74
N MET A 286 29.85 -7.44 16.86
CA MET A 286 29.68 -8.56 15.94
C MET A 286 30.88 -8.75 15.02
N ASP A 287 31.44 -7.66 14.49
CA ASP A 287 32.61 -7.70 13.62
C ASP A 287 33.90 -8.12 14.38
N ILE A 288 34.03 -7.71 15.65
CA ILE A 288 35.13 -8.16 16.54
C ILE A 288 35.01 -9.66 16.82
N VAL A 289 33.82 -10.13 17.20
CA VAL A 289 33.59 -11.52 17.57
C VAL A 289 33.71 -12.45 16.37
N SER A 290 33.26 -12.01 15.19
CA SER A 290 33.36 -12.79 13.95
C SER A 290 34.77 -12.90 13.39
N ASN A 291 35.62 -11.91 13.63
CA ASN A 291 37.02 -11.92 13.23
C ASN A 291 37.98 -12.18 14.39
N GLY A 292 37.52 -12.78 15.50
CA GLY A 292 38.33 -12.98 16.71
C GLY A 292 39.63 -13.78 16.48
N LYS A 293 39.66 -14.61 15.43
CA LYS A 293 40.84 -15.38 14.99
C LYS A 293 41.83 -14.61 14.13
N VAL A 294 41.48 -13.42 13.65
CA VAL A 294 42.31 -12.58 12.76
C VAL A 294 42.56 -11.23 13.44
N PRO A 295 43.64 -11.11 14.24
CA PRO A 295 43.91 -9.90 15.04
C PRO A 295 43.90 -8.62 14.20
N ALA A 296 44.49 -8.65 13.00
CA ALA A 296 44.56 -7.50 12.09
C ALA A 296 43.20 -6.86 11.75
N LYS A 297 42.12 -7.66 11.67
CA LYS A 297 40.77 -7.15 11.39
C LYS A 297 40.07 -6.58 12.64
N VAL A 298 40.49 -7.02 13.83
CA VAL A 298 39.98 -6.53 15.11
C VAL A 298 40.62 -5.19 15.48
N MET A 299 41.85 -4.94 15.01
CA MET A 299 42.63 -3.72 15.31
C MET A 299 41.89 -2.41 15.05
N ARG A 300 41.09 -2.33 13.98
CA ARG A 300 40.30 -1.14 13.65
C ARG A 300 39.35 -0.69 14.76
N HIS A 301 38.93 -1.62 15.62
CA HIS A 301 38.03 -1.34 16.74
C HIS A 301 38.75 -1.13 18.07
N LEU A 302 40.07 -1.36 18.12
CA LEU A 302 40.84 -1.29 19.36
C LEU A 302 40.87 0.13 19.94
N SER A 303 40.92 1.14 19.07
CA SER A 303 40.85 2.56 19.42
C SER A 303 39.54 2.98 20.10
N LYS A 304 38.45 2.21 19.88
CA LYS A 304 37.14 2.38 20.53
C LYS A 304 37.08 1.67 21.90
N LEU A 305 37.82 0.58 22.07
CA LEU A 305 37.85 -0.22 23.31
C LEU A 305 38.83 0.31 24.36
N PHE A 306 39.87 1.01 23.91
CA PHE A 306 40.94 1.52 24.77
C PHE A 306 41.18 3.00 24.50
N ASP A 307 41.10 3.81 25.56
CA ASP A 307 41.31 5.25 25.44
C ASP A 307 42.79 5.62 25.21
N SER A 308 43.72 4.78 25.69
CA SER A 308 45.16 5.03 25.58
C SER A 308 45.85 4.30 24.43
N VAL A 309 45.20 3.30 23.82
CA VAL A 309 45.79 2.44 22.78
C VAL A 309 45.15 2.78 21.43
N CYS A 310 45.96 3.03 20.42
CA CYS A 310 45.47 3.26 19.05
C CYS A 310 45.65 2.04 18.17
N ASP A 311 46.80 1.37 18.27
CA ASP A 311 47.14 0.25 17.38
C ASP A 311 48.18 -0.68 18.04
N LEU A 312 48.35 -1.88 17.50
CA LEU A 312 49.31 -2.91 17.93
C LEU A 312 50.11 -3.35 16.72
N VAL A 313 51.44 -3.37 16.86
CA VAL A 313 52.35 -3.88 15.84
C VAL A 313 52.62 -5.34 16.13
N PHE A 314 52.29 -6.21 15.17
CA PHE A 314 52.52 -7.65 15.25
C PHE A 314 53.93 -8.03 14.78
N SER A 315 54.40 -9.22 15.18
CA SER A 315 55.69 -9.76 14.75
C SER A 315 55.66 -10.18 13.27
N ASP A 316 56.74 -9.92 12.53
CA ASP A 316 56.92 -10.35 11.13
C ASP A 316 57.31 -11.84 11.01
N ASP A 317 57.59 -12.53 12.12
CA ASP A 317 57.96 -13.95 12.13
C ASP A 317 56.73 -14.86 11.87
N GLU A 318 56.83 -15.75 10.87
CA GLU A 318 55.78 -16.70 10.46
C GLU A 318 55.29 -17.61 11.61
N ALA A 319 56.11 -17.86 12.62
CA ALA A 319 55.76 -18.66 13.79
C ALA A 319 54.98 -17.89 14.87
N ASP A 320 54.99 -16.55 14.84
CA ASP A 320 54.51 -15.67 15.92
C ASP A 320 53.66 -14.48 15.40
N LYS A 321 53.05 -14.62 14.23
CA LYS A 321 52.25 -13.57 13.55
C LYS A 321 51.11 -12.96 14.38
N ASN A 322 50.61 -13.67 15.39
CA ASN A 322 49.53 -13.18 16.27
C ASN A 322 50.04 -12.56 17.58
N THR A 323 51.37 -12.51 17.77
CA THR A 323 52.01 -11.96 18.96
C THR A 323 52.30 -10.47 18.73
N ALA A 324 51.69 -9.60 19.55
CA ALA A 324 51.92 -8.15 19.48
C ALA A 324 53.27 -7.79 20.12
N VAL A 325 54.15 -7.17 19.34
CA VAL A 325 55.52 -6.82 19.74
C VAL A 325 55.60 -5.38 20.25
N ARG A 326 54.73 -4.47 19.77
CA ARG A 326 54.69 -3.06 20.22
C ARG A 326 53.27 -2.51 20.30
N ILE A 327 53.03 -1.62 21.27
CA ILE A 327 51.76 -0.89 21.43
C ILE A 327 51.95 0.56 20.95
N ILE A 328 51.06 1.03 20.07
CA ILE A 328 51.02 2.43 19.64
C ILE A 328 49.98 3.15 20.50
N ALA A 329 50.44 4.10 21.32
CA ALA A 329 49.57 4.89 22.20
C ALA A 329 48.94 6.09 21.48
N LYS A 330 47.69 6.42 21.83
CA LYS A 330 46.95 7.57 21.27
C LYS A 330 47.66 8.92 21.49
N VAL A 331 48.33 9.08 22.64
CA VAL A 331 49.11 10.30 22.98
C VAL A 331 50.31 10.49 22.04
N MET A 332 50.91 9.39 21.57
CA MET A 332 52.09 9.42 20.71
C MET A 332 51.73 9.89 19.28
N ILE A 333 50.53 9.56 18.79
CA ILE A 333 50.04 10.04 17.48
C ILE A 333 49.75 11.54 17.51
N LEU A 334 49.13 12.06 18.58
CA LEU A 334 48.89 13.50 18.72
C LEU A 334 50.21 14.29 18.81
N LEU A 335 51.22 13.77 19.50
CA LEU A 335 52.56 14.39 19.54
C LEU A 335 53.29 14.36 18.18
N LEU A 336 53.11 13.30 17.38
CA LEU A 336 53.68 13.19 16.04
C LEU A 336 52.92 14.00 14.98
N ALA A 337 51.62 14.19 15.14
CA ALA A 337 50.79 15.02 14.25
C ALA A 337 50.89 16.53 14.55
N SER A 338 51.51 16.90 15.68
CA SER A 338 51.73 18.29 16.11
C SER A 338 53.12 18.84 15.71
N TYR A 339 53.86 18.13 14.84
CA TYR A 339 55.17 18.53 14.30
C TYR A 339 55.16 18.65 12.79
#